data_AF-A0A2E1BUD9-F1
#
_entry.id   AF-A0A2E1BUD9-F1
#
_cell.length_a   1.000
_cell.length_b   1.000
_cell.length_c   1.000
_cell.angle_alpha   90.00
_cell.angle_beta   90.00
_cell.angle_gamma   90.00
#
_symmetry.space_group_name_H-M   'P 1'
#
loop_
_entity.id
_entity.type
_entity.pdbx_description
1 polymer ?
#
loop_
_entity_poly.entity_id
_entity_poly.type
_entity_poly.pdbx_seq_one_letter_code
_entity_poly.pdbx_strand_id
1 'polypeptide(L)'
;MKKIFLITIIITLLNSIALAEITEDMERRAKEAGIIIMRDHDVKRTYYCNDQFARETHMNMQVAYRYSQVGDLEKAAQLELIAANRGLEHAQVSVGKRYVHGNGVEPNIVEAYKFFKLSEDETSKNLYIKVILEHMTQDQINEAENLVKNFKASYK
;
A
#
# COMPACT_ATOMS: atom_id res chain seq x y z
N MET A 1 -9.62 -39.52 -28.63
CA MET A 1 -10.30 -38.85 -27.49
C MET A 1 -9.37 -38.58 -26.31
N LYS A 2 -8.65 -39.57 -25.75
CA LYS A 2 -7.77 -39.37 -24.56
C LYS A 2 -6.64 -38.33 -24.74
N LYS A 3 -6.04 -38.22 -25.93
CA LYS A 3 -4.96 -37.23 -26.22
C LYS A 3 -5.45 -35.77 -26.23
N ILE A 4 -6.65 -35.52 -26.73
CA ILE A 4 -7.22 -34.16 -26.79
C ILE A 4 -7.54 -33.67 -25.37
N PHE A 5 -8.12 -34.55 -24.54
CA PHE A 5 -8.43 -34.23 -23.14
C PHE A 5 -7.17 -33.93 -22.31
N LEU A 6 -6.08 -34.65 -22.54
CA LEU A 6 -4.79 -34.39 -21.87
C LEU A 6 -4.21 -33.02 -22.26
N ILE A 7 -4.32 -32.62 -23.54
CA ILE A 7 -3.86 -31.31 -24.01
C ILE A 7 -4.70 -30.19 -23.40
N THR A 8 -6.03 -30.36 -23.31
CA THR A 8 -6.89 -29.36 -22.66
C THR A 8 -6.55 -29.20 -21.18
N ILE A 9 -6.28 -30.30 -20.46
CA ILE A 9 -5.85 -30.26 -19.05
C ILE A 9 -4.51 -29.55 -18.90
N ILE A 10 -3.54 -29.80 -19.78
CA ILE A 10 -2.23 -29.12 -19.75
C ILE A 10 -2.40 -27.62 -20.02
N ILE A 11 -3.24 -27.22 -20.98
CA ILE A 11 -3.51 -25.81 -21.28
C ILE A 11 -4.23 -25.12 -20.13
N THR A 12 -5.20 -25.78 -19.48
CA THR A 12 -5.86 -25.21 -18.29
C THR A 12 -4.90 -25.16 -17.09
N LEU A 13 -4.02 -26.14 -16.92
CA LEU A 13 -2.99 -26.12 -15.88
C LEU A 13 -1.98 -24.99 -16.11
N LEU A 14 -1.51 -24.79 -17.35
CA LEU A 14 -0.62 -23.70 -17.73
C LEU A 14 -1.27 -22.32 -17.55
N ASN A 15 -2.57 -22.17 -17.88
CA ASN A 15 -3.30 -20.93 -17.64
C ASN A 15 -3.64 -20.69 -16.15
N SER A 16 -3.72 -21.75 -15.34
CA SER A 16 -3.87 -21.63 -13.88
C SER A 16 -2.54 -21.42 -13.15
N ILE A 17 -1.39 -21.60 -13.83
CA ILE A 17 -0.13 -20.98 -13.44
C ILE A 17 -0.20 -19.53 -13.94
N ALA A 18 -1.09 -18.75 -13.34
CA ALA A 18 -0.91 -17.32 -13.33
C ALA A 18 0.33 -17.05 -12.47
N LEU A 19 1.51 -17.18 -13.07
CA LEU A 19 2.68 -16.48 -12.57
C LEU A 19 2.27 -15.02 -12.54
N ALA A 20 2.14 -14.44 -11.35
CA ALA A 20 2.21 -13.01 -11.23
C ALA A 20 3.66 -12.65 -11.57
N GLU A 21 3.96 -12.54 -12.86
CA GLU A 21 5.32 -12.28 -13.31
C GLU A 21 5.79 -10.93 -12.76
N ILE A 22 7.04 -10.86 -12.33
CA ILE A 22 7.70 -9.60 -12.01
C ILE A 22 7.60 -8.75 -13.28
N THR A 23 6.75 -7.72 -13.24
CA THR A 23 6.52 -6.89 -14.42
C THR A 23 7.76 -6.06 -14.75
N GLU A 24 7.99 -5.75 -16.02
CA GLU A 24 9.10 -4.87 -16.43
C GLU A 24 9.09 -3.53 -15.68
N ASP A 25 7.90 -3.01 -15.36
CA ASP A 25 7.74 -1.79 -14.57
C ASP A 25 8.23 -1.95 -13.13
N MET A 26 8.02 -3.11 -12.50
CA MET A 26 8.57 -3.41 -11.16
C MET A 26 10.09 -3.47 -11.20
N GLU A 27 10.67 -4.20 -12.15
CA GLU A 27 12.12 -4.31 -12.29
C GLU A 27 12.75 -2.94 -12.54
N ARG A 28 12.13 -2.13 -13.41
CA ARG A 28 12.57 -0.76 -13.68
C ARG A 28 12.54 0.08 -12.40
N ARG A 29 11.42 0.12 -11.67
CA ARG A 29 11.28 0.90 -10.43
C ARG A 29 12.25 0.44 -9.34
N ALA A 30 12.43 -0.87 -9.19
CA ALA A 30 13.34 -1.44 -8.21
C ALA A 30 14.80 -1.09 -8.57
N LYS A 31 15.18 -1.22 -9.84
CA LYS A 31 16.50 -0.83 -10.35
C LYS A 31 16.80 0.65 -10.14
N GLU A 32 15.84 1.54 -10.45
CA GLU A 32 15.97 2.99 -10.21
C GLU A 32 16.12 3.31 -8.71
N ALA A 33 15.49 2.52 -7.84
CA ALA A 33 15.61 2.66 -6.39
C ALA A 33 16.87 1.97 -5.80
N GLY A 34 17.67 1.27 -6.61
CA GLY A 34 18.81 0.47 -6.12
C GLY A 34 18.39 -0.74 -5.29
N ILE A 35 17.17 -1.24 -5.48
CA ILE A 35 16.59 -2.37 -4.75
C ILE A 35 16.64 -3.63 -5.61
N ILE A 36 17.03 -4.75 -5.00
CA ILE A 36 16.97 -6.08 -5.61
C ILE A 36 15.69 -6.78 -5.11
N ILE A 37 14.87 -7.25 -6.06
CA ILE A 37 13.69 -8.08 -5.78
C ILE A 37 14.17 -9.52 -5.60
N MET A 38 13.92 -10.13 -4.44
CA MET A 38 14.36 -11.50 -4.12
C MET A 38 13.25 -12.54 -4.24
N ARG A 39 11.98 -12.12 -4.23
CA ARG A 39 10.81 -12.99 -4.32
C ARG A 39 9.70 -12.33 -5.11
N ASP A 40 8.86 -13.17 -5.71
CA ASP A 40 7.58 -12.73 -6.26
C ASP A 40 6.72 -12.12 -5.13
N HIS A 41 6.17 -10.93 -5.37
CA HIS A 41 5.48 -10.15 -4.36
C HIS A 41 4.39 -9.28 -4.99
N ASP A 42 3.35 -9.00 -4.20
CA ASP A 42 2.31 -8.07 -4.60
C ASP A 42 2.90 -6.67 -4.82
N VAL A 43 2.69 -6.13 -6.03
CA VAL A 43 3.12 -4.78 -6.42
C VAL A 43 2.52 -3.67 -5.57
N LYS A 44 1.40 -3.95 -4.88
CA LYS A 44 0.79 -3.04 -3.91
C LYS A 44 1.45 -3.13 -2.53
N ARG A 45 2.22 -4.19 -2.28
CA ARG A 45 2.95 -4.48 -1.02
C ARG A 45 4.42 -4.71 -1.32
N THR A 46 5.07 -3.67 -1.84
CA THR A 46 6.48 -3.70 -2.23
C THR A 46 7.40 -4.12 -1.08
N TYR A 47 7.01 -3.91 0.18
CA TYR A 47 7.77 -4.38 1.35
C TYR A 47 8.05 -5.90 1.35
N TYR A 48 7.24 -6.69 0.67
CA TYR A 48 7.48 -8.12 0.48
C TYR A 48 8.49 -8.42 -0.63
N CYS A 49 9.19 -7.47 -1.25
CA CYS A 49 10.16 -7.81 -2.29
C CYS A 49 11.39 -8.56 -1.77
N ASN A 50 11.81 -8.30 -0.52
CA ASN A 50 12.95 -8.91 0.12
C ASN A 50 12.87 -8.75 1.66
N ASP A 51 13.69 -9.49 2.41
CA ASP A 51 13.60 -9.48 3.88
C ASP A 51 14.10 -8.18 4.51
N GLN A 52 15.07 -7.52 3.90
CA GLN A 52 15.57 -6.24 4.39
C GLN A 52 14.47 -5.18 4.35
N PHE A 53 13.76 -5.08 3.24
CA PHE A 53 12.71 -4.11 3.00
C PHE A 53 11.48 -4.39 3.87
N ALA A 54 11.15 -5.66 4.10
CA ALA A 54 10.14 -6.06 5.07
C ALA A 54 10.53 -5.62 6.49
N ARG A 55 11.77 -5.92 6.92
CA ARG A 55 12.27 -5.51 8.25
C ARG A 55 12.26 -3.99 8.41
N GLU A 56 12.77 -3.25 7.43
CA GLU A 56 12.83 -1.79 7.45
C GLU A 56 11.43 -1.18 7.53
N THR A 57 10.47 -1.71 6.77
CA THR A 57 9.08 -1.21 6.77
C THR A 57 8.43 -1.37 8.14
N HIS A 58 8.61 -2.52 8.81
CA HIS A 58 8.10 -2.73 10.17
C HIS A 58 8.89 -1.92 11.21
N MET A 59 10.20 -1.76 11.02
CA MET A 59 11.04 -0.93 11.88
C MET A 59 10.61 0.52 11.82
N ASN A 60 10.29 1.06 10.63
CA ASN A 60 9.79 2.42 10.47
C ASN A 60 8.52 2.64 11.29
N MET A 61 7.58 1.68 11.30
CA MET A 61 6.40 1.75 12.17
C MET A 61 6.79 1.76 13.65
N GLN A 62 7.66 0.85 14.08
CA GLN A 62 8.09 0.79 15.49
C GLN A 62 8.76 2.09 15.94
N VAL A 63 9.63 2.66 15.10
CA VAL A 63 10.34 3.91 15.38
C VAL A 63 9.36 5.09 15.34
N ALA A 64 8.39 5.09 14.42
CA ALA A 64 7.34 6.11 14.40
C ALA A 64 6.53 6.15 15.68
N TYR A 65 6.15 4.98 16.23
CA TYR A 65 5.46 4.92 17.53
C TYR A 65 6.28 5.57 18.64
N ARG A 66 7.59 5.34 18.68
CA ARG A 66 8.49 5.97 19.67
C ARG A 66 8.55 7.49 19.49
N TYR A 67 8.69 7.97 18.26
CA TYR A 67 8.66 9.41 17.98
C TYR A 67 7.33 10.05 18.38
N SER A 68 6.22 9.37 18.10
CA SER A 68 4.90 9.84 18.50
C SER A 68 4.74 9.93 20.03
N GLN A 69 5.35 9.01 20.79
CA GLN A 69 5.32 9.02 22.26
C GLN A 69 6.13 10.19 22.87
N VAL A 70 7.23 10.58 22.22
CA VAL A 70 8.06 11.72 22.67
C VAL A 70 7.59 13.06 22.09
N GLY A 71 6.49 13.07 21.32
CA GLY A 71 5.86 14.27 20.78
C GLY A 71 6.40 14.74 19.42
N ASP A 72 7.34 14.01 18.81
CA ASP A 72 7.84 14.31 17.45
C ASP A 72 6.91 13.72 16.39
N LEU A 73 5.76 14.38 16.21
CA LEU A 73 4.71 13.90 15.32
C LEU A 73 5.11 13.97 13.84
N GLU A 74 5.92 14.95 13.45
CA GLU A 74 6.43 15.08 12.08
C GLU A 74 7.31 13.89 11.72
N LYS A 75 8.27 13.53 12.57
CA LYS A 75 9.15 12.40 12.30
C LYS A 75 8.38 11.08 12.30
N ALA A 76 7.41 10.93 13.21
CA ALA A 76 6.53 9.78 13.23
C ALA A 76 5.74 9.64 11.92
N ALA A 77 5.13 10.74 11.46
CA ALA A 77 4.35 10.74 10.24
C ALA A 77 5.19 10.44 8.99
N GLN A 78 6.41 10.98 8.90
CA GLN A 78 7.34 10.68 7.80
C GLN A 78 7.64 9.18 7.70
N LEU A 79 7.92 8.52 8.82
CA LEU A 79 8.25 7.10 8.86
C LEU A 79 7.03 6.22 8.54
N GLU A 80 5.85 6.59 9.05
CA GLU A 80 4.60 5.90 8.73
C GLU A 80 4.23 6.07 7.24
N LEU A 81 4.45 7.25 6.66
CA LEU A 81 4.23 7.50 5.23
C LEU A 81 5.10 6.60 4.37
N ILE A 82 6.37 6.39 4.72
CA ILE A 82 7.25 5.44 4.01
C ILE A 82 6.63 4.04 4.08
N ALA A 83 6.22 3.58 5.26
CA ALA A 83 5.64 2.26 5.41
C ALA A 83 4.29 2.10 4.69
N ALA A 84 3.44 3.12 4.72
CA ALA A 84 2.13 3.14 4.05
C ALA A 84 2.27 3.13 2.52
N ASN A 85 3.24 3.90 1.99
CA ASN A 85 3.55 3.92 0.55
C ASN A 85 4.15 2.60 0.07
N ARG A 86 4.73 1.78 0.96
CA ARG A 86 5.16 0.41 0.65
C ARG A 86 4.04 -0.62 0.74
N GLY A 87 2.83 -0.20 1.12
CA GLY A 87 1.66 -1.06 1.20
C GLY A 87 1.46 -1.75 2.55
N LEU A 88 2.14 -1.31 3.62
CA LEU A 88 1.87 -1.87 4.94
C LEU A 88 0.51 -1.39 5.43
N GLU A 89 -0.45 -2.31 5.53
CA GLU A 89 -1.84 -2.04 5.88
C GLU A 89 -1.99 -1.19 7.16
N HIS A 90 -1.35 -1.59 8.25
CA HIS A 90 -1.43 -0.84 9.52
C HIS A 90 -0.87 0.58 9.41
N ALA A 91 0.14 0.79 8.57
CA ALA A 91 0.68 2.12 8.30
C ALA A 91 -0.31 2.96 7.49
N GLN A 92 -1.00 2.38 6.51
CA GLN A 92 -2.03 3.06 5.73
C GLN A 92 -3.17 3.54 6.64
N VAL A 93 -3.64 2.73 7.58
CA VAL A 93 -4.62 3.17 8.58
C VAL A 93 -4.08 4.32 9.44
N SER A 94 -2.83 4.23 9.89
CA SER A 94 -2.21 5.23 10.78
C SER A 94 -2.04 6.58 10.07
N VAL A 95 -1.53 6.56 8.84
CA VAL A 95 -1.40 7.74 7.97
C VAL A 95 -2.76 8.34 7.65
N GLY A 96 -3.77 7.52 7.36
CA GLY A 96 -5.14 8.00 7.16
C GLY A 96 -5.64 8.83 8.34
N LYS A 97 -5.44 8.34 9.57
CA LYS A 97 -5.80 9.07 10.80
C LYS A 97 -4.98 10.36 10.97
N ARG A 98 -3.68 10.34 10.63
CA ARG A 98 -2.83 11.54 10.71
C ARG A 98 -3.33 12.63 9.78
N TYR A 99 -3.72 12.30 8.55
CA TYR A 99 -4.30 13.26 7.63
C TYR A 99 -5.66 13.80 8.06
N VAL A 100 -6.48 13.01 8.77
CA VAL A 100 -7.73 13.52 9.35
C VAL A 100 -7.45 14.58 10.43
N HIS A 101 -6.45 14.34 11.28
CA HIS A 101 -6.21 15.16 12.48
C HIS A 101 -5.11 16.22 12.33
N GLY A 102 -4.30 16.17 11.27
CA GLY A 102 -3.15 17.06 11.11
C GLY A 102 -1.94 16.69 11.99
N ASN A 103 -1.81 15.43 12.40
CA ASN A 103 -0.79 15.01 13.37
C ASN A 103 0.56 14.74 12.67
N GLY A 104 1.37 15.80 12.53
CA GLY A 104 2.69 15.74 11.89
C GLY A 104 2.65 15.79 10.35
N VAL A 105 1.47 16.06 9.80
CA VAL A 105 1.20 16.32 8.37
C VAL A 105 0.13 17.39 8.28
N GLU A 106 0.09 18.13 7.19
CA GLU A 106 -1.04 19.02 6.92
C GLU A 106 -2.34 18.20 6.77
N PRO A 107 -3.45 18.60 7.43
CA PRO A 107 -4.72 17.91 7.28
C PRO A 107 -5.15 17.79 5.81
N ASN A 108 -5.55 16.59 5.40
CA ASN A 108 -5.99 16.32 4.04
C ASN A 108 -6.95 15.13 3.97
N ILE A 109 -8.25 15.42 3.91
CA ILE A 109 -9.30 14.38 3.90
C ILE A 109 -9.30 13.52 2.62
N VAL A 110 -8.79 14.03 1.50
CA VAL A 110 -8.63 13.28 0.24
C VAL A 110 -7.54 12.22 0.39
N GLU A 111 -6.39 12.60 0.96
CA GLU A 111 -5.30 11.67 1.28
C GLU A 111 -5.72 10.67 2.36
N ALA A 112 -6.46 11.11 3.38
CA ALA A 112 -7.02 10.22 4.40
C ALA A 112 -7.91 9.14 3.78
N TYR A 113 -8.85 9.53 2.91
CA TYR A 113 -9.70 8.60 2.18
C TYR A 113 -8.89 7.59 1.39
N LYS A 114 -7.89 8.06 0.62
CA LYS A 114 -7.01 7.19 -0.15
C LYS A 114 -6.38 6.11 0.72
N PHE A 115 -5.75 6.49 1.82
CA PHE A 115 -5.07 5.54 2.69
C PHE A 115 -6.03 4.59 3.43
N PHE A 116 -7.20 5.05 3.88
CA PHE A 116 -8.21 4.17 4.46
C PHE A 116 -8.80 3.18 3.45
N LYS A 117 -8.93 3.59 2.18
CA LYS A 117 -9.44 2.71 1.12
C LYS A 117 -8.41 1.66 0.72
N LEU A 118 -7.13 2.06 0.70
CA LEU A 118 -6.00 1.17 0.43
C LEU A 118 -5.74 0.19 1.56
N SER A 119 -5.95 0.59 2.82
CA SER A 119 -5.87 -0.33 3.95
C SER A 119 -6.92 -1.42 3.80
N GLU A 120 -6.55 -2.69 3.96
CA GLU A 120 -7.50 -3.79 3.93
C GLU A 120 -8.45 -3.85 5.13
N ASP A 121 -8.13 -3.11 6.19
CA ASP A 121 -8.86 -2.95 7.43
C ASP A 121 -10.33 -2.58 7.23
N GLU A 122 -11.22 -3.44 7.74
CA GLU A 122 -12.66 -3.25 7.65
C GLU A 122 -13.14 -2.02 8.39
N THR A 123 -12.51 -1.68 9.53
CA THR A 123 -12.88 -0.49 10.30
C THR A 123 -12.64 0.77 9.47
N SER A 124 -11.51 0.84 8.79
CA SER A 124 -11.17 1.94 7.92
C SER A 124 -12.16 2.09 6.77
N LYS A 125 -12.52 0.99 6.10
CA LYS A 125 -13.47 1.01 4.98
C LYS A 125 -14.91 1.29 5.38
N ASN A 126 -15.36 0.77 6.51
CA ASN A 126 -16.76 0.80 6.91
C ASN A 126 -17.11 1.96 7.86
N LEU A 127 -16.15 2.41 8.67
CA LEU A 127 -16.34 3.47 9.65
C LEU A 127 -15.58 4.74 9.27
N TYR A 128 -14.26 4.72 9.16
CA TYR A 128 -13.49 5.97 8.96
C TYR A 128 -13.84 6.64 7.64
N ILE A 129 -13.93 5.89 6.54
CA ILE A 129 -14.38 6.41 5.25
C ILE A 129 -15.78 7.03 5.36
N LYS A 130 -16.72 6.35 6.02
CA LYS A 130 -18.09 6.86 6.18
C LYS A 130 -18.10 8.22 6.89
N VAL A 131 -17.30 8.37 7.95
CA VAL A 131 -17.22 9.62 8.72
C VAL A 131 -16.61 10.76 7.91
N ILE A 132 -15.52 10.51 7.18
CA ILE A 132 -14.88 11.58 6.39
C ILE A 132 -15.73 11.98 5.17
N LEU A 133 -16.50 11.04 4.60
CA LEU A 133 -17.39 11.32 3.47
C LEU A 133 -18.46 12.38 3.80
N GLU A 134 -18.89 12.50 5.06
CA GLU A 134 -19.81 13.56 5.51
C GLU A 134 -19.24 14.98 5.34
N HIS A 135 -17.91 15.09 5.19
CA HIS A 135 -17.18 16.35 5.09
C HIS A 135 -16.50 16.55 3.73
N MET A 136 -16.69 15.63 2.78
CA MET A 136 -16.08 15.69 1.45
C MET A 136 -17.07 16.19 0.39
N THR A 137 -16.58 16.97 -0.56
CA THR A 137 -17.33 17.27 -1.78
C THR A 137 -17.25 16.10 -2.76
N GLN A 138 -18.16 16.08 -3.74
CA GLN A 138 -18.10 15.05 -4.79
C GLN A 138 -16.78 15.10 -5.59
N ASP A 139 -16.23 16.30 -5.81
CA ASP A 139 -14.94 16.47 -6.50
C ASP A 139 -13.79 15.86 -5.68
N GLN A 140 -13.77 16.07 -4.36
CA GLN A 140 -12.79 15.47 -3.47
C GLN A 140 -12.91 13.94 -3.42
N ILE A 141 -14.14 13.41 -3.46
CA ILE A 141 -14.37 11.96 -3.53
C ILE A 141 -13.82 11.40 -4.85
N ASN A 142 -14.11 12.05 -5.97
CA ASN A 142 -13.63 11.64 -7.28
C ASN A 142 -12.09 11.69 -7.35
N GLU A 143 -11.49 12.73 -6.78
CA GLU A 143 -10.04 12.86 -6.65
C GLU A 143 -9.46 11.71 -5.83
N ALA A 144 -10.02 11.44 -4.64
CA ALA A 144 -9.55 10.38 -3.76
C ALA A 144 -9.63 9.00 -4.43
N GLU A 145 -10.75 8.68 -5.09
CA GLU A 145 -10.91 7.44 -5.84
C GLU A 145 -9.90 7.33 -6.99
N ASN A 146 -9.61 8.44 -7.68
CA ASN A 146 -8.58 8.47 -8.70
C ASN A 146 -7.17 8.21 -8.11
N LEU A 147 -6.88 8.74 -6.93
CA LEU A 147 -5.62 8.47 -6.24
C LEU A 147 -5.51 7.00 -5.82
N VAL A 148 -6.60 6.38 -5.34
CA VAL A 148 -6.63 4.94 -5.00
C VAL A 148 -6.39 4.09 -6.25
N LYS A 149 -7.09 4.38 -7.34
CA LYS A 149 -6.97 3.65 -8.61
C LYS A 149 -5.55 3.71 -9.17
N ASN A 150 -4.89 4.86 -9.06
CA ASN A 150 -3.55 5.09 -9.60
C ASN A 150 -2.44 4.86 -8.56
N PHE A 151 -2.78 4.36 -7.37
CA PHE A 151 -1.79 4.10 -6.34
C PHE A 151 -0.77 3.06 -6.83
N LYS A 152 0.50 3.45 -6.81
CA LYS A 152 1.64 2.59 -7.06
C LYS A 152 2.49 2.58 -5.81
N ALA A 153 2.64 1.42 -5.18
CA ALA A 153 3.51 1.33 -4.02
C ALA A 153 4.96 1.61 -4.41
N SER A 154 5.67 2.26 -3.49
CA SER A 154 7.04 2.73 -3.67
C SER A 154 8.05 1.71 -3.18
N TYR A 155 9.20 1.60 -3.87
CA TYR A 155 10.40 0.91 -3.36
C TYR A 155 11.37 1.87 -2.65
N LYS A 156 11.13 3.18 -2.79
CA LYS A 156 11.82 4.24 -2.06
C LYS A 156 11.22 4.31 -0.65
#